data_AF-A0A7V2GYI6-F1
#
_entry.id   AF-A0A7V2GYI6-F1
#
_cell.length_a   1.000
_cell.length_b   1.000
_cell.length_c   1.000
_cell.angle_alpha   90.00
_cell.angle_beta   90.00
_cell.angle_gamma   90.00
#
_symmetry.space_group_name_H-M   'P 1'
#
loop_
_entity.id
_entity.type
_entity.pdbx_description
1 polymer ?
#
loop_
_entity_poly.entity_id
_entity_poly.type
_entity_poly.pdbx_seq_one_letter_code
_entity_poly.pdbx_strand_id
1 'polypeptide(L)'
;MEVLVVLVALFTLAGLLVFVRWERRRILRAARTDTPASSVVLLALLGVAFMMVLLAATQWLAPPQPPITGRWSLLWRTLNESLGPYGPAAFTAVIAGTFGVAAVVARAGRLPTRVDDARMLAEGQPASENLGRRQASDGLARVDELVKRALELEQRGKLDEAATRELVREIQSSIERAERQAIEEQARFEAALVETRGFVLPKRYRVPMAVVALLVVVGFGLELSIGTRFIFAHAAEYRRVQPWLFGLLVPAFAVLWWKLIRSQRIVLVRFPTGWVRWLIMYPLIVAITSAMVAVSPLGWAALLGRFVRSHPGHWEARVVSIDNRPGSRGCDLPATLAMDGYEFGLCLENRVEGTIPRVGQAVVVHGRNSAFGTVVDRVSLKP
;
A
#
# COMPACT_ATOMS: atom_id res chain seq x y z
N MET A 1 22.44 2.76 -16.56
CA MET A 1 21.03 2.61 -16.14
C MET A 1 20.85 1.70 -14.92
N GLU A 2 21.53 0.55 -14.80
CA GLU A 2 21.24 -0.44 -13.74
C GLU A 2 21.69 -0.05 -12.32
N VAL A 3 22.85 0.59 -12.16
CA VAL A 3 23.32 1.14 -10.86
C VAL A 3 22.36 2.20 -10.33
N LEU A 4 21.75 2.96 -11.24
CA LEU A 4 20.79 4.00 -10.91
C LEU A 4 19.46 3.41 -10.41
N VAL A 5 18.97 2.31 -11.00
CA VAL A 5 17.75 1.63 -10.51
C VAL A 5 17.97 1.05 -9.11
N VAL A 6 19.14 0.43 -8.85
CA VAL A 6 19.49 -0.08 -7.52
C VAL A 6 19.66 1.05 -6.50
N LEU A 7 20.29 2.16 -6.89
CA LEU A 7 20.41 3.34 -6.04
C LEU A 7 19.05 3.98 -5.76
N VAL A 8 18.17 4.11 -6.75
CA VAL A 8 16.81 4.65 -6.56
C VAL A 8 16.01 3.74 -5.64
N ALA A 9 16.11 2.42 -5.79
CA ALA A 9 15.48 1.44 -4.90
C ALA A 9 16.04 1.54 -3.46
N LEU A 10 17.35 1.68 -3.29
CA LEU A 10 17.99 1.87 -1.97
C LEU A 10 17.63 3.22 -1.34
N PHE A 11 17.52 4.30 -2.12
CA PHE A 11 17.10 5.61 -1.64
C PHE A 11 15.61 5.65 -1.28
N THR A 12 14.75 5.00 -2.06
CA THR A 12 13.35 4.79 -1.66
C THR A 12 13.26 3.97 -0.38
N LEU A 13 14.11 2.95 -0.25
CA LEU A 13 14.19 2.14 0.96
C LEU A 13 14.61 2.95 2.19
N ALA A 14 15.68 3.72 2.06
CA ALA A 14 16.19 4.58 3.12
C ALA A 14 15.15 5.65 3.47
N GLY A 15 14.48 6.24 2.47
CA GLY A 15 13.38 7.17 2.65
C GLY A 15 12.20 6.55 3.40
N LEU A 16 11.78 5.35 3.02
CA LEU A 16 10.71 4.60 3.69
C LEU A 16 11.08 4.24 5.14
N LEU A 17 12.32 3.82 5.40
CA LEU A 17 12.79 3.48 6.75
C LEU A 17 12.91 4.71 7.65
N VAL A 18 13.43 5.83 7.12
CA VAL A 18 13.45 7.12 7.82
C VAL A 18 12.03 7.60 8.09
N PHE A 19 11.13 7.45 7.13
CA PHE A 19 9.71 7.78 7.26
C PHE A 19 9.03 6.95 8.35
N VAL A 20 9.16 5.62 8.34
CA VAL A 20 8.61 4.74 9.38
C VAL A 20 9.18 5.07 10.75
N ARG A 21 10.48 5.38 10.84
CA ARG A 21 11.14 5.78 12.09
C ARG A 21 10.66 7.15 12.59
N TRP A 22 10.45 8.11 11.68
CA TRP A 22 9.95 9.45 11.97
C TRP A 22 8.48 9.42 12.38
N GLU A 23 7.64 8.71 11.64
CA GLU A 23 6.22 8.50 11.92
C GLU A 23 6.02 7.80 13.27
N ARG A 24 6.87 6.82 13.61
CA ARG A 24 6.86 6.20 14.94
C ARG A 24 7.20 7.19 16.07
N ARG A 25 8.16 8.10 15.85
CA ARG A 25 8.45 9.18 16.81
C ARG A 25 7.31 10.18 16.87
N ARG A 26 6.60 10.40 15.77
CA ARG A 26 5.47 11.33 15.69
C ARG A 26 4.21 10.77 16.35
N ILE A 27 3.88 9.49 16.15
CA ILE A 27 2.77 8.80 16.85
C ILE A 27 3.03 8.78 18.36
N LEU A 28 4.28 8.58 18.80
CA LEU A 28 4.65 8.66 20.21
C LEU A 28 4.56 10.09 20.79
N ARG A 29 4.65 11.13 19.95
CA ARG A 29 4.42 12.53 20.34
C ARG A 29 2.94 12.93 20.25
N ALA A 30 2.22 12.42 19.25
CA ALA A 30 0.79 12.65 19.02
C ALA A 30 -0.09 11.92 20.04
N ALA A 31 0.37 10.79 20.61
CA ALA A 31 -0.25 10.19 21.79
C ALA A 31 -0.16 11.08 23.06
N ARG A 32 0.54 12.21 22.99
CA ARG A 32 0.61 13.24 24.03
C ARG A 32 -0.13 14.54 23.66
N THR A 33 -0.57 14.69 22.41
CA THR A 33 -1.24 15.89 21.93
C THR A 33 -2.26 15.53 20.85
N ASP A 34 -3.54 15.73 21.16
CA ASP A 34 -4.68 15.55 20.24
C ASP A 34 -4.42 16.22 18.90
N THR A 35 -3.96 15.45 17.94
CA THR A 35 -3.68 15.95 16.60
C THR A 35 -4.69 15.35 15.62
N PRO A 36 -5.44 16.20 14.89
CA PRO A 36 -6.58 15.77 14.10
C PRO A 36 -6.18 14.93 12.88
N ALA A 37 -7.14 14.09 12.46
CA ALA A 37 -7.07 13.13 11.34
C ALA A 37 -6.60 13.72 9.99
N SER A 38 -6.66 15.04 9.83
CA SER A 38 -6.14 15.80 8.68
C SER A 38 -4.63 15.63 8.45
N SER A 39 -3.90 15.10 9.42
CA SER A 39 -2.47 14.79 9.33
C SER A 39 -2.18 13.55 8.47
N VAL A 40 -3.09 12.57 8.45
CA VAL A 40 -2.91 11.30 7.73
C VAL A 40 -3.15 11.49 6.23
N VAL A 41 -4.18 12.25 5.86
CA VAL A 41 -4.49 12.57 4.45
C VAL A 41 -3.35 13.36 3.80
N LEU A 42 -2.81 14.36 4.51
CA LEU A 42 -1.64 15.12 4.05
C LEU A 42 -0.44 14.21 3.80
N LEU A 43 -0.20 13.26 4.70
CA LEU A 43 0.93 12.34 4.62
C LEU A 43 0.76 11.36 3.46
N ALA A 44 -0.45 10.85 3.23
CA ALA A 44 -0.77 9.98 2.11
C ALA A 44 -0.58 10.70 0.77
N LEU A 45 -1.07 11.95 0.65
CA LEU A 45 -0.91 12.76 -0.56
C LEU A 45 0.58 13.07 -0.85
N LEU A 46 1.35 13.41 0.18
CA LEU A 46 2.81 13.61 0.06
C LEU A 46 3.54 12.31 -0.33
N GLY A 47 3.13 11.16 0.22
CA GLY A 47 3.69 9.85 -0.11
C GLY A 47 3.45 9.48 -1.57
N VAL A 48 2.21 9.67 -2.07
CA VAL A 48 1.87 9.43 -3.49
C VAL A 48 2.61 10.41 -4.40
N ALA A 49 2.65 11.70 -4.05
CA ALA A 49 3.39 12.71 -4.81
C ALA A 49 4.87 12.31 -4.93
N PHE A 50 5.51 11.92 -3.81
CA PHE A 50 6.90 11.51 -3.80
C PHE A 50 7.15 10.25 -4.66
N MET A 51 6.28 9.23 -4.56
CA MET A 51 6.37 8.04 -5.41
C MET A 51 6.26 8.39 -6.90
N MET A 52 5.36 9.30 -7.26
CA MET A 52 5.19 9.75 -8.64
C MET A 52 6.40 10.56 -9.13
N VAL A 53 7.01 11.40 -8.28
CA VAL A 53 8.26 12.11 -8.64
C VAL A 53 9.39 11.10 -8.94
N LEU A 54 9.52 10.06 -8.12
CA LEU A 54 10.53 9.03 -8.34
C LEU A 54 10.27 8.24 -9.62
N LEU A 55 9.01 7.89 -9.88
CA LEU A 55 8.63 7.22 -11.11
C LEU A 55 8.93 8.10 -12.33
N ALA A 56 8.58 9.39 -12.29
CA ALA A 56 8.90 10.35 -13.33
C ALA A 56 10.42 10.47 -13.55
N ALA A 57 11.22 10.52 -12.48
CA ALA A 57 12.68 10.56 -12.57
C ALA A 57 13.24 9.28 -13.24
N THR A 58 12.69 8.10 -12.91
CA THR A 58 13.12 6.85 -13.57
C THR A 58 12.76 6.83 -15.05
N GLN A 59 11.58 7.31 -15.42
CA GLN A 59 11.15 7.43 -16.82
C GLN A 59 11.97 8.49 -17.56
N TRP A 60 12.42 9.55 -16.89
CA TRP A 60 13.28 10.56 -17.51
C TRP A 60 14.67 10.01 -17.81
N LEU A 61 15.22 9.19 -16.92
CA LEU A 61 16.55 8.60 -17.06
C LEU A 61 16.56 7.38 -17.99
N ALA A 62 15.41 6.73 -18.16
CA ALA A 62 15.20 5.57 -19.02
C ALA A 62 13.85 5.68 -19.74
N PRO A 63 13.75 6.56 -20.77
CA PRO A 63 12.50 6.79 -21.47
C PRO A 63 11.99 5.49 -22.11
N PRO A 64 10.70 5.14 -21.93
CA PRO A 64 10.14 3.93 -22.53
C PRO A 64 10.20 4.05 -24.04
N GLN A 65 10.89 3.11 -24.69
CA GLN A 65 11.02 3.09 -26.14
C GLN A 65 9.92 2.22 -26.77
N PRO A 66 9.41 2.59 -27.96
CA PRO A 66 8.49 1.74 -28.69
C PRO A 66 9.16 0.40 -29.10
N PRO A 67 8.40 -0.70 -29.17
CA PRO A 67 6.95 -0.80 -28.96
C PRO A 67 6.54 -0.74 -27.48
N ILE A 68 5.56 0.12 -27.15
CA ILE A 68 5.01 0.23 -25.79
C ILE A 68 3.79 -0.69 -25.71
N THR A 69 3.84 -1.75 -24.90
CA THR A 69 2.76 -2.74 -24.75
C THR A 69 2.00 -2.57 -23.41
N GLY A 70 0.80 -3.14 -23.29
CA GLY A 70 -0.02 -3.17 -22.06
C GLY A 70 -1.25 -2.25 -22.02
N ARG A 71 -2.02 -2.26 -20.91
CA ARG A 71 -3.31 -1.56 -20.78
C ARG A 71 -3.25 -0.04 -20.94
N TRP A 72 -2.08 0.55 -20.72
CA TRP A 72 -1.84 2.00 -20.85
C TRP A 72 -1.00 2.34 -22.10
N SER A 73 -0.77 1.37 -22.99
CA SER A 73 0.07 1.56 -24.19
C SER A 73 -0.41 2.70 -25.07
N LEU A 74 -1.73 2.85 -25.24
CA LEU A 74 -2.30 3.91 -26.06
C LEU A 74 -1.94 5.30 -25.51
N LEU A 75 -2.15 5.52 -24.21
CA LEU A 75 -1.79 6.77 -23.53
C LEU A 75 -0.29 7.07 -23.65
N TRP A 76 0.56 6.06 -23.38
CA TRP A 76 2.01 6.24 -23.45
C TRP A 76 2.51 6.48 -24.87
N ARG A 77 1.88 5.84 -25.87
CA ARG A 77 2.17 6.06 -27.28
C ARG A 77 1.81 7.49 -27.69
N THR A 78 0.62 7.96 -27.35
CA THR A 78 0.18 9.33 -27.65
C THR A 78 1.06 10.37 -26.96
N LEU A 79 1.47 10.14 -25.70
CA LEU A 79 2.40 11.01 -25.00
C LEU A 79 3.79 11.02 -25.63
N ASN A 80 4.28 9.86 -26.10
CA ASN A 80 5.55 9.75 -26.79
C ASN A 80 5.53 10.43 -28.17
N GLU A 81 4.41 10.33 -28.89
CA GLU A 81 4.22 10.98 -30.21
C GLU A 81 4.10 12.50 -30.09
N SER A 82 3.42 13.00 -29.04
CA SER A 82 3.17 14.45 -28.86
C SER A 82 4.32 15.20 -28.19
N LEU A 83 4.98 14.57 -27.20
CA LEU A 83 6.01 15.22 -26.35
C LEU A 83 7.40 14.58 -26.51
N GLY A 84 7.55 13.64 -27.43
CA GLY A 84 8.79 12.90 -27.66
C GLY A 84 9.08 11.85 -26.57
N PRO A 85 10.31 11.30 -26.54
CA PRO A 85 10.71 10.21 -25.64
C PRO A 85 10.48 10.49 -24.15
N TYR A 86 10.48 11.77 -23.75
CA TYR A 86 10.28 12.18 -22.36
C TYR A 86 8.81 12.49 -22.01
N GLY A 87 7.89 12.37 -22.96
CA GLY A 87 6.46 12.61 -22.76
C GLY A 87 5.85 11.86 -21.58
N PRO A 88 6.08 10.54 -21.45
CA PRO A 88 5.64 9.76 -20.29
C PRO A 88 6.17 10.29 -18.95
N ALA A 89 7.45 10.67 -18.90
CA ALA A 89 8.08 11.20 -17.71
C ALA A 89 7.50 12.57 -17.31
N ALA A 90 7.30 13.45 -18.29
CA ALA A 90 6.66 14.75 -18.10
C ALA A 90 5.22 14.61 -17.57
N PHE A 91 4.44 13.69 -18.14
CA PHE A 91 3.06 13.42 -17.69
C PHE A 91 3.01 12.91 -16.24
N THR A 92 3.88 11.96 -15.88
CA THR A 92 3.98 11.45 -14.50
C THR A 92 4.42 12.55 -13.53
N ALA A 93 5.32 13.46 -13.95
CA ALA A 93 5.73 14.60 -13.15
C ALA A 93 4.59 15.60 -12.92
N VAL A 94 3.73 15.84 -13.92
CA VAL A 94 2.52 16.66 -13.76
C VAL A 94 1.58 16.06 -12.74
N ILE A 95 1.34 14.74 -12.78
CA ILE A 95 0.52 14.04 -11.77
C ILE A 95 1.16 14.15 -10.38
N ALA A 96 2.47 14.00 -10.28
CA ALA A 96 3.18 14.21 -9.01
C ALA A 96 2.96 15.64 -8.47
N GLY A 97 3.03 16.62 -9.37
CA GLY A 97 2.75 18.04 -9.08
C GLY A 97 1.33 18.26 -8.59
N THR A 98 0.31 17.66 -9.21
CA THR A 98 -1.10 17.82 -8.77
C THR A 98 -1.33 17.23 -7.38
N PHE A 99 -0.74 16.07 -7.05
CA PHE A 99 -0.79 15.53 -5.69
C PHE A 99 -0.02 16.38 -4.69
N GLY A 100 1.12 16.95 -5.09
CA GLY A 100 1.89 17.88 -4.27
C GLY A 100 1.11 19.17 -3.96
N VAL A 101 0.48 19.76 -4.98
CA VAL A 101 -0.40 20.92 -4.83
C VAL A 101 -1.60 20.58 -3.98
N ALA A 102 -2.26 19.43 -4.19
CA ALA A 102 -3.37 18.98 -3.35
C ALA A 102 -2.94 18.82 -1.88
N ALA A 103 -1.72 18.35 -1.60
CA ALA A 103 -1.19 18.31 -0.24
C ALA A 103 -0.97 19.73 0.33
N VAL A 104 -0.41 20.66 -0.45
CA VAL A 104 -0.24 22.05 -0.03
C VAL A 104 -1.58 22.74 0.20
N VAL A 105 -2.57 22.53 -0.66
CA VAL A 105 -3.93 23.06 -0.52
C VAL A 105 -4.64 22.41 0.67
N ALA A 106 -4.51 21.10 0.90
CA ALA A 106 -5.05 20.45 2.10
C ALA A 106 -4.39 20.95 3.39
N ARG A 107 -3.16 21.48 3.29
CA ARG A 107 -2.47 22.15 4.40
C ARG A 107 -2.91 23.61 4.57
N ALA A 108 -3.07 24.34 3.47
CA ALA A 108 -3.40 25.77 3.43
C ALA A 108 -4.89 26.05 3.64
N GLY A 109 -5.76 25.14 3.19
CA GLY A 109 -7.21 25.12 3.42
C GLY A 109 -7.60 24.87 4.88
N ARG A 110 -6.63 24.83 5.80
CA ARG A 110 -6.85 25.05 7.23
C ARG A 110 -6.78 26.55 7.58
N LEU A 111 -7.38 27.39 6.75
CA LEU A 111 -7.87 28.69 7.21
C LEU A 111 -9.29 28.45 7.76
N PRO A 112 -9.61 28.94 8.97
CA PRO A 112 -10.78 28.51 9.69
C PRO A 112 -12.04 29.15 9.10
N THR A 113 -12.81 28.43 8.29
CA THR A 113 -14.27 28.61 8.30
C THR A 113 -14.81 27.80 9.46
N ARG A 114 -14.60 28.35 10.66
CA ARG A 114 -14.95 27.85 12.00
C ARG A 114 -16.48 27.62 12.20
N VAL A 115 -17.27 27.58 11.15
CA VAL A 115 -18.74 27.52 11.20
C VAL A 115 -19.30 26.31 10.43
N ASP A 116 -18.63 25.81 9.39
CA ASP A 116 -19.21 24.74 8.55
C ASP A 116 -18.66 23.33 8.84
N ASP A 117 -17.43 23.21 9.33
CA ASP A 117 -16.85 21.90 9.73
C ASP A 117 -17.52 21.32 11.00
N ALA A 118 -18.08 22.17 11.85
CA ALA A 118 -18.91 21.74 12.98
C ALA A 118 -20.22 21.09 12.52
N ARG A 119 -20.67 21.38 11.29
CA ARG A 119 -21.91 20.91 10.69
C ARG A 119 -21.71 19.60 9.91
N MET A 120 -20.58 19.42 9.24
CA MET A 120 -20.30 18.16 8.52
C MET A 120 -19.68 17.05 9.38
N LEU A 121 -18.99 17.37 10.47
CA LEU A 121 -18.60 16.35 11.46
C LEU A 121 -19.80 15.87 12.30
N ALA A 122 -20.88 16.64 12.37
CA ALA A 122 -22.12 16.26 13.05
C ALA A 122 -22.89 15.10 12.39
N GLU A 123 -22.71 14.86 11.09
CA GLU A 123 -23.48 13.85 10.35
C GLU A 123 -22.78 12.48 10.23
N GLY A 124 -21.48 12.39 10.50
CA GLY A 124 -20.69 11.18 10.27
C GLY A 124 -20.13 10.48 11.51
N GLN A 125 -20.24 11.08 12.71
CA GLN A 125 -19.56 10.57 13.91
C GLN A 125 -20.42 9.47 14.59
N PRO A 126 -19.93 8.22 14.65
CA PRO A 126 -20.74 7.07 15.05
C PRO A 126 -20.99 7.07 16.55
N ALA A 127 -22.26 7.26 16.93
CA ALA A 127 -22.91 6.97 18.22
C ALA A 127 -22.32 7.58 19.51
N SER A 128 -21.01 7.68 19.68
CA SER A 128 -20.33 8.18 20.89
C SER A 128 -20.36 9.70 20.99
N GLU A 129 -20.16 10.43 19.89
CA GLU A 129 -20.31 11.90 19.91
C GLU A 129 -21.78 12.32 19.95
N ASN A 130 -22.69 11.51 19.39
CA ASN A 130 -24.13 11.72 19.57
C ASN A 130 -24.59 11.41 20.99
N LEU A 131 -23.95 10.48 21.70
CA LEU A 131 -24.17 10.28 23.14
C LEU A 131 -23.65 11.50 23.92
N GLY A 132 -22.42 11.93 23.66
CA GLY A 132 -21.83 13.09 24.31
C GLY A 132 -22.58 14.39 24.03
N ARG A 133 -23.07 14.61 22.80
CA ARG A 133 -23.93 15.76 22.47
C ARG A 133 -25.31 15.65 23.08
N ARG A 134 -25.93 14.47 23.12
CA ARG A 134 -27.24 14.28 23.77
C ARG A 134 -27.15 14.51 25.28
N GLN A 135 -26.10 14.00 25.93
CA GLN A 135 -25.91 14.21 27.36
C GLN A 135 -25.45 15.63 27.69
N ALA A 136 -24.57 16.23 26.88
CA ALA A 136 -24.22 17.65 27.02
C ALA A 136 -25.45 18.53 26.76
N SER A 137 -26.32 18.18 25.80
CA SER A 137 -27.57 18.89 25.58
C SER A 137 -28.57 18.69 26.72
N ASP A 138 -28.63 17.50 27.34
CA ASP A 138 -29.50 17.25 28.50
C ASP A 138 -29.01 18.02 29.75
N GLY A 139 -27.69 18.10 29.94
CA GLY A 139 -27.07 18.93 30.97
C GLY A 139 -27.32 20.42 30.75
N LEU A 140 -27.11 20.90 29.51
CA LEU A 140 -27.38 22.29 29.12
C LEU A 140 -28.87 22.63 29.20
N ALA A 141 -29.77 21.72 28.83
CA ALA A 141 -31.21 21.90 28.93
C ALA A 141 -31.67 22.06 30.38
N ARG A 142 -31.09 21.30 31.31
CA ARG A 142 -31.34 21.48 32.76
C ARG A 142 -30.83 22.81 33.28
N VAL A 143 -29.64 23.24 32.86
CA VAL A 143 -29.11 24.56 33.25
C VAL A 143 -29.98 25.67 32.68
N ASP A 144 -30.44 25.56 31.43
CA ASP A 144 -31.36 26.51 30.79
C ASP A 144 -32.71 26.58 31.52
N GLU A 145 -33.25 25.45 31.98
CA GLU A 145 -34.47 25.39 32.79
C GLU A 145 -34.29 26.09 34.15
N LEU A 146 -33.15 25.90 34.82
CA LEU A 146 -32.82 26.58 36.08
C LEU A 146 -32.66 28.09 35.89
N VAL A 147 -32.02 28.52 34.79
CA VAL A 147 -31.88 29.94 34.43
C VAL A 147 -33.24 30.57 34.14
N LYS A 148 -34.13 29.87 33.41
CA LYS A 148 -35.51 30.33 33.18
C LYS A 148 -36.29 30.50 34.49
N ARG A 149 -36.18 29.54 35.42
CA ARG A 149 -36.79 29.68 36.76
C ARG A 149 -36.26 30.89 37.53
N ALA A 150 -34.96 31.16 37.46
CA ALA A 150 -34.37 32.33 38.11
C ALA A 150 -34.96 33.63 37.55
N LEU A 151 -35.06 33.74 36.22
CA LEU A 151 -35.69 34.87 35.52
C LEU A 151 -37.16 35.05 35.90
N GLU A 152 -37.94 33.97 36.01
CA GLU A 152 -39.34 34.05 36.45
C GLU A 152 -39.48 34.53 37.90
N LEU A 153 -38.59 34.10 38.80
CA LEU A 153 -38.57 34.54 40.19
C LEU A 153 -38.18 36.02 40.32
N GLU A 154 -37.22 36.46 39.49
CA GLU A 154 -36.82 37.87 39.39
C GLU A 154 -37.96 38.75 38.91
N GLN A 155 -38.66 38.36 37.82
CA GLN A 155 -39.81 39.09 37.29
C GLN A 155 -40.98 39.20 38.30
N ARG A 156 -41.11 38.23 39.20
CA ARG A 156 -42.12 38.23 40.27
C ARG A 156 -41.69 39.01 41.52
N GLY A 157 -40.46 39.55 41.56
CA GLY A 157 -39.90 40.22 42.73
C GLY A 157 -39.72 39.28 43.94
N LYS A 158 -39.68 37.97 43.72
CA LYS A 158 -39.54 36.93 44.76
C LYS A 158 -38.11 36.37 44.83
N LEU A 159 -37.17 37.00 44.15
CA LEU A 159 -35.76 36.61 44.19
C LEU A 159 -35.14 37.17 45.48
N ASP A 160 -35.44 36.51 46.59
CA ASP A 160 -34.80 36.80 47.86
C ASP A 160 -33.42 36.13 47.95
N GLU A 161 -32.60 36.62 48.88
CA GLU A 161 -31.23 36.16 49.04
C GLU A 161 -31.13 34.67 49.43
N ALA A 162 -32.23 34.09 49.93
CA ALA A 162 -32.35 32.67 50.24
C ALA A 162 -32.58 31.84 48.96
N ALA A 163 -33.51 32.26 48.09
CA ALA A 163 -33.78 31.61 46.81
C ALA A 163 -32.55 31.64 45.89
N THR A 164 -31.82 32.76 45.85
CA THR A 164 -30.58 32.85 45.05
C THR A 164 -29.53 31.85 45.51
N ARG A 165 -29.38 31.65 46.83
CA ARG A 165 -28.44 30.67 47.40
C ARG A 165 -28.83 29.23 47.11
N GLU A 166 -30.12 28.92 47.14
CA GLU A 166 -30.63 27.59 46.78
C GLU A 166 -30.39 27.29 45.30
N LEU A 167 -30.70 28.25 44.42
CA LEU A 167 -30.56 28.10 42.97
C LEU A 167 -29.08 27.96 42.54
N VAL A 168 -28.17 28.71 43.17
CA VAL A 168 -26.72 28.55 42.95
C VAL A 168 -26.22 27.17 43.38
N ARG A 169 -26.69 26.64 44.53
CA ARG A 169 -26.34 25.28 44.96
C ARG A 169 -26.85 24.22 44.00
N GLU A 170 -28.07 24.38 43.50
CA GLU A 170 -28.65 23.41 42.56
C GLU A 170 -27.86 23.41 41.24
N ILE A 171 -27.54 24.59 40.70
CA ILE A 171 -26.69 24.75 39.51
C ILE A 171 -25.32 24.11 39.73
N GLN A 172 -24.62 24.44 40.82
CA GLN A 172 -23.30 23.86 41.12
C GLN A 172 -23.35 22.33 41.18
N SER A 173 -24.35 21.76 41.87
CA SER A 173 -24.50 20.30 41.98
C SER A 173 -24.82 19.63 40.64
N SER A 174 -25.45 20.35 39.71
CA SER A 174 -25.76 19.85 38.36
C SER A 174 -24.52 19.85 37.46
N ILE A 175 -23.68 20.88 37.58
CA ILE A 175 -22.40 21.00 36.87
C ILE A 175 -21.44 19.89 37.35
N GLU A 176 -21.30 19.71 38.66
CA GLU A 176 -20.45 18.66 39.23
C GLU A 176 -20.88 17.25 38.78
N ARG A 177 -22.19 16.99 38.68
CA ARG A 177 -22.71 15.71 38.19
C ARG A 177 -22.39 15.50 36.70
N ALA A 178 -22.56 16.54 35.89
CA ALA A 178 -22.24 16.48 34.45
C ALA A 178 -20.73 16.27 34.23
N GLU A 179 -19.89 16.94 35.02
CA GLU A 179 -18.43 16.80 34.94
C GLU A 179 -17.98 15.38 35.34
N ARG A 180 -18.51 14.83 36.44
CA ARG A 180 -18.21 13.44 36.84
C ARG A 180 -18.62 12.42 35.78
N GLN A 181 -19.79 12.59 35.16
CA GLN A 181 -20.24 11.71 34.08
C GLN A 181 -19.33 11.80 32.85
N ALA A 182 -18.94 13.00 32.45
CA ALA A 182 -18.01 13.20 31.34
C ALA A 182 -16.65 12.53 31.60
N ILE A 183 -16.12 12.66 32.83
CA ILE A 183 -14.87 12.02 33.24
C ILE A 183 -15.01 10.49 33.23
N GLU A 184 -16.10 9.93 33.77
CA GLU A 184 -16.33 8.48 33.77
C GLU A 184 -16.46 7.91 32.36
N GLU A 185 -17.17 8.60 31.46
CA GLU A 185 -17.30 8.16 30.08
C GLU A 185 -15.99 8.27 29.30
N GLN A 186 -15.23 9.34 29.52
CA GLN A 186 -13.89 9.47 28.95
C GLN A 186 -12.99 8.35 29.47
N ALA A 187 -13.04 8.04 30.76
CA ALA A 187 -12.31 6.92 31.35
C ALA A 187 -12.77 5.57 30.78
N ARG A 188 -14.08 5.36 30.54
CA ARG A 188 -14.60 4.15 29.86
C ARG A 188 -14.14 4.06 28.42
N PHE A 189 -14.10 5.19 27.71
CA PHE A 189 -13.64 5.25 26.33
C PHE A 189 -12.14 4.97 26.25
N GLU A 190 -11.34 5.58 27.13
CA GLU A 190 -9.91 5.29 27.27
C GLU A 190 -9.66 3.84 27.67
N ALA A 191 -10.44 3.28 28.61
CA ALA A 191 -10.35 1.88 28.99
C ALA A 191 -10.69 0.97 27.80
N ALA A 192 -11.75 1.28 27.03
CA ALA A 192 -12.09 0.56 25.82
C ALA A 192 -10.99 0.68 24.75
N LEU A 193 -10.33 1.84 24.64
CA LEU A 193 -9.18 2.04 23.75
C LEU A 193 -7.96 1.23 24.21
N VAL A 194 -7.67 1.20 25.51
CA VAL A 194 -6.56 0.44 26.10
C VAL A 194 -6.78 -1.06 25.94
N GLU A 195 -8.00 -1.54 26.17
CA GLU A 195 -8.40 -2.93 25.93
C GLU A 195 -8.31 -3.29 24.45
N THR A 196 -8.49 -2.31 23.56
CA THR A 196 -8.30 -2.48 22.11
C THR A 196 -6.88 -2.24 21.60
N ARG A 197 -5.86 -2.22 22.47
CA ARG A 197 -4.47 -2.27 22.01
C ARG A 197 -4.29 -3.53 21.18
N GLY A 198 -4.37 -3.35 19.86
CA GLY A 198 -4.34 -4.42 18.88
C GLY A 198 -3.07 -5.25 19.01
N PHE A 199 -3.01 -6.38 18.32
CA PHE A 199 -1.85 -7.25 18.36
C PHE A 199 -0.59 -6.47 17.95
N VAL A 200 0.22 -6.09 18.94
CA VAL A 200 1.45 -5.36 18.71
C VAL A 200 2.59 -6.37 18.70
N LEU A 201 3.19 -6.61 17.54
CA LEU A 201 4.39 -7.44 17.48
C LEU A 201 5.45 -6.90 18.47
N PRO A 202 6.10 -7.78 19.26
CA PRO A 202 7.20 -7.39 20.14
C PRO A 202 8.25 -6.59 19.36
N LYS A 203 8.80 -5.53 19.96
CA LYS A 203 9.72 -4.60 19.27
C LYS A 203 10.87 -5.32 18.55
N ARG A 204 11.36 -6.43 19.12
CA ARG A 204 12.43 -7.28 18.55
C ARG A 204 12.08 -7.91 17.20
N TYR A 205 10.80 -8.19 16.93
CA TYR A 205 10.37 -8.84 15.68
C TYR A 205 9.90 -7.87 14.61
N ARG A 206 9.65 -6.59 14.94
CA ARG A 206 9.10 -5.64 13.96
C ARG A 206 10.03 -5.37 12.80
N VAL A 207 11.31 -5.12 13.11
CA VAL A 207 12.33 -4.84 12.09
C VAL A 207 12.56 -6.06 11.19
N PRO A 208 12.84 -7.28 11.70
CA PRO A 208 13.06 -8.43 10.82
C PRO A 208 11.81 -8.78 10.01
N MET A 209 10.60 -8.71 10.59
CA MET A 209 9.38 -8.96 9.82
C MET A 209 9.16 -7.92 8.72
N ALA A 210 9.48 -6.64 8.97
CA ALA A 210 9.41 -5.60 7.95
C ALA A 210 10.44 -5.84 6.83
N VAL A 211 11.66 -6.26 7.18
CA VAL A 211 12.70 -6.62 6.20
C VAL A 211 12.27 -7.84 5.37
N VAL A 212 11.73 -8.88 6.00
CA VAL A 212 11.21 -10.06 5.28
C VAL A 212 10.07 -9.68 4.36
N ALA A 213 9.08 -8.91 4.84
CA ALA A 213 7.97 -8.44 4.02
C ALA A 213 8.46 -7.64 2.81
N LEU A 214 9.44 -6.75 3.03
CA LEU A 214 10.08 -5.99 1.96
C LEU A 214 10.78 -6.90 0.95
N LEU A 215 11.59 -7.87 1.41
CA LEU A 215 12.28 -8.83 0.54
C LEU A 215 11.27 -9.63 -0.31
N VAL A 216 10.15 -10.01 0.28
CA VAL A 216 9.06 -10.71 -0.42
C VAL A 216 8.47 -9.82 -1.51
N VAL A 217 8.10 -8.58 -1.18
CA VAL A 217 7.51 -7.62 -2.12
C VAL A 217 8.47 -7.30 -3.26
N VAL A 218 9.74 -7.02 -2.95
CA VAL A 218 10.78 -6.72 -3.94
C VAL A 218 11.03 -7.94 -4.83
N GLY A 219 11.21 -9.13 -4.25
CA GLY A 219 11.41 -10.36 -5.01
C GLY A 219 10.23 -10.69 -5.93
N PHE A 220 8.99 -10.48 -5.47
CA PHE A 220 7.80 -10.63 -6.32
C PHE A 220 7.78 -9.62 -7.47
N GLY A 221 8.11 -8.36 -7.20
CA GLY A 221 8.23 -7.33 -8.26
C GLY A 221 9.34 -7.63 -9.27
N LEU A 222 10.47 -8.19 -8.81
CA LEU A 222 11.57 -8.63 -9.67
C LEU A 222 11.15 -9.79 -10.58
N GLU A 223 10.36 -10.75 -10.06
CA GLU A 223 9.82 -11.83 -10.89
C GLU A 223 8.93 -11.28 -12.02
N LEU A 224 8.04 -10.34 -11.70
CA LEU A 224 7.14 -9.73 -12.69
C LEU A 224 7.89 -8.93 -13.78
N SER A 225 9.05 -8.36 -13.44
CA SER A 225 9.81 -7.48 -14.36
C SER A 225 10.93 -8.21 -15.11
N ILE A 226 11.79 -8.93 -14.39
CA ILE A 226 13.00 -9.58 -14.90
C ILE A 226 12.77 -11.07 -15.19
N GLY A 227 11.84 -11.72 -14.50
CA GLY A 227 11.59 -13.17 -14.64
C GLY A 227 11.27 -13.62 -16.06
N THR A 228 10.72 -12.73 -16.89
CA THR A 228 10.45 -13.01 -18.33
C THR A 228 11.70 -13.09 -19.21
N ARG A 229 12.89 -12.76 -18.67
CA ARG A 229 14.19 -12.80 -19.37
C ARG A 229 15.14 -13.85 -18.81
N PHE A 230 14.76 -14.48 -17.70
CA PHE A 230 15.65 -15.32 -16.92
C PHE A 230 15.17 -16.76 -16.92
N ILE A 231 16.04 -17.64 -17.39
CA ILE A 231 15.84 -19.09 -17.34
C ILE A 231 16.48 -19.57 -16.05
N PHE A 232 15.66 -19.84 -15.03
CA PHE A 232 16.16 -20.35 -13.76
C PHE A 232 16.65 -21.79 -13.94
N ALA A 233 17.91 -22.06 -13.57
CA ALA A 233 18.55 -23.36 -13.83
C ALA A 233 17.82 -24.52 -13.12
N HIS A 234 17.20 -24.24 -11.97
CA HIS A 234 16.51 -25.24 -11.14
C HIS A 234 14.99 -25.04 -11.21
N ALA A 235 14.48 -24.52 -12.34
CA ALA A 235 13.07 -24.23 -12.51
C ALA A 235 12.19 -25.46 -12.41
N ALA A 236 12.64 -26.60 -12.92
CA ALA A 236 11.88 -27.84 -12.89
C ALA A 236 11.73 -28.35 -11.44
N GLU A 237 12.83 -28.40 -10.70
CA GLU A 237 12.86 -28.82 -9.29
C GLU A 237 12.05 -27.85 -8.43
N TYR A 238 12.23 -26.54 -8.64
CA TYR A 238 11.51 -25.54 -7.88
C TYR A 238 10.00 -25.58 -8.17
N ARG A 239 9.58 -25.66 -9.44
CA ARG A 239 8.16 -25.79 -9.81
C ARG A 239 7.51 -27.04 -9.23
N ARG A 240 8.27 -28.13 -9.06
CA ARG A 240 7.80 -29.36 -8.40
C ARG A 240 7.55 -29.13 -6.90
N VAL A 241 8.39 -28.35 -6.22
CA VAL A 241 8.27 -28.05 -4.77
C VAL A 241 7.33 -26.88 -4.48
N GLN A 242 7.16 -25.95 -5.43
CA GLN A 242 6.35 -24.75 -5.29
C GLN A 242 4.91 -24.98 -4.78
N PRO A 243 4.12 -25.96 -5.27
CA PRO A 243 2.77 -26.20 -4.75
C PRO A 243 2.79 -26.66 -3.29
N TRP A 244 3.80 -27.44 -2.88
CA TRP A 244 3.98 -27.86 -1.49
C TRP A 244 4.34 -26.69 -0.59
N LEU A 245 5.26 -25.83 -1.04
CA LEU A 245 5.62 -24.60 -0.33
C LEU A 245 4.39 -23.69 -0.16
N PHE A 246 3.62 -23.48 -1.22
CA PHE A 246 2.37 -22.73 -1.15
C PHE A 246 1.38 -23.36 -0.17
N GLY A 247 1.14 -24.67 -0.27
CA GLY A 247 0.24 -25.41 0.63
C GLY A 247 0.64 -25.31 2.10
N LEU A 248 1.94 -25.26 2.40
CA LEU A 248 2.46 -25.09 3.76
C LEU A 248 2.36 -23.64 4.25
N LEU A 249 2.52 -22.65 3.37
CA LEU A 249 2.42 -21.23 3.71
C LEU A 249 0.98 -20.77 3.96
N VAL A 250 0.00 -21.32 3.24
CA VAL A 250 -1.43 -20.97 3.39
C VAL A 250 -1.93 -21.03 4.83
N PRO A 251 -1.78 -22.14 5.60
CA PRO A 251 -2.26 -22.19 6.98
C PRO A 251 -1.51 -21.22 7.90
N ALA A 252 -0.21 -21.02 7.69
CA ALA A 252 0.59 -20.07 8.47
C ALA A 252 0.09 -18.63 8.26
N PHE A 253 -0.14 -18.24 7.00
CA PHE A 253 -0.69 -16.92 6.66
C PHE A 253 -2.15 -16.78 7.06
N ALA A 254 -2.94 -17.85 7.01
CA ALA A 254 -4.31 -17.86 7.51
C ALA A 254 -4.34 -17.48 9.00
N VAL A 255 -3.54 -18.13 9.84
CA VAL A 255 -3.46 -17.82 11.28
C VAL A 255 -2.96 -16.39 11.51
N LEU A 256 -1.92 -15.96 10.76
CA LEU A 256 -1.36 -14.61 10.87
C LEU A 256 -2.41 -13.54 10.53
N TRP A 257 -3.07 -13.66 9.38
CA TRP A 257 -4.09 -12.71 8.93
C TRP A 257 -5.34 -12.75 9.79
N TRP A 258 -5.73 -13.90 10.32
CA TRP A 258 -6.84 -13.99 11.27
C TRP A 258 -6.56 -13.17 12.53
N LYS A 259 -5.37 -13.33 13.13
CA LYS A 259 -4.95 -12.53 14.29
C LYS A 259 -4.89 -11.04 13.97
N LEU A 260 -4.33 -10.67 12.82
CA LEU A 260 -4.24 -9.28 12.37
C LEU A 260 -5.64 -8.65 12.15
N ILE A 261 -6.50 -9.29 11.36
CA ILE A 261 -7.84 -8.77 11.03
C ILE A 261 -8.70 -8.67 12.29
N ARG A 262 -8.66 -9.67 13.17
CA ARG A 262 -9.43 -9.63 14.44
C ARG A 262 -8.98 -8.50 15.35
N SER A 263 -7.71 -8.08 15.26
CA SER A 263 -7.18 -6.97 16.04
C SER A 263 -7.46 -5.59 15.45
N GLN A 264 -7.86 -5.47 14.18
CA GLN A 264 -8.04 -4.19 13.50
C GLN A 264 -9.51 -3.79 13.35
N ARG A 265 -9.96 -2.83 14.17
CA ARG A 265 -11.30 -2.22 14.05
C ARG A 265 -11.52 -1.50 12.71
N ILE A 266 -10.46 -1.02 12.05
CA ILE A 266 -10.58 -0.33 10.74
C ILE A 266 -11.20 -1.25 9.68
N VAL A 267 -10.86 -2.54 9.69
CA VAL A 267 -11.41 -3.51 8.73
C VAL A 267 -12.90 -3.76 8.99
N LEU A 268 -13.33 -3.72 10.25
CA LEU A 268 -14.74 -3.82 10.64
C LEU A 268 -15.57 -2.62 10.14
N VAL A 269 -15.00 -1.41 10.16
CA VAL A 269 -15.69 -0.19 9.69
C VAL A 269 -15.81 -0.18 8.16
N ARG A 270 -14.75 -0.57 7.44
CA ARG A 270 -14.74 -0.51 5.97
C ARG A 270 -15.49 -1.65 5.29
N PHE A 271 -15.56 -2.82 5.94
CA PHE A 271 -16.26 -4.01 5.43
C PHE A 271 -17.19 -4.56 6.51
N PRO A 272 -18.38 -3.95 6.69
CA PRO A 272 -19.31 -4.35 7.75
C PRO A 272 -19.91 -5.74 7.53
N THR A 273 -19.99 -6.21 6.28
CA THR A 273 -20.54 -7.52 5.95
C THR A 273 -19.57 -8.65 6.31
N GLY A 274 -19.93 -9.41 7.36
CA GLY A 274 -19.11 -10.53 7.85
C GLY A 274 -18.83 -11.59 6.77
N TRP A 275 -19.79 -11.88 5.89
CA TRP A 275 -19.63 -12.90 4.85
C TRP A 275 -18.62 -12.47 3.78
N VAL A 276 -18.65 -11.23 3.28
CA VAL A 276 -17.66 -10.72 2.30
C VAL A 276 -16.26 -10.79 2.89
N ARG A 277 -16.12 -10.41 4.16
CA ARG A 277 -14.83 -10.40 4.85
C ARG A 277 -14.23 -11.79 4.95
N TRP A 278 -15.02 -12.80 5.36
CA TRP A 278 -14.50 -14.14 5.65
C TRP A 278 -14.52 -15.09 4.45
N LEU A 279 -15.48 -14.96 3.53
CA LEU A 279 -15.59 -15.85 2.36
C LEU A 279 -14.82 -15.35 1.14
N ILE A 280 -14.61 -14.04 1.00
CA ILE A 280 -13.95 -13.46 -0.19
C ILE A 280 -12.61 -12.84 0.19
N MET A 281 -12.62 -11.81 1.03
CA MET A 281 -11.43 -11.00 1.26
C MET A 281 -10.33 -11.76 2.00
N TYR A 282 -10.69 -12.48 3.07
CA TYR A 282 -9.75 -13.26 3.87
C TYR A 282 -9.01 -14.34 3.06
N PRO A 283 -9.68 -15.28 2.37
CA PRO A 283 -8.98 -16.30 1.58
C PRO A 283 -8.17 -15.68 0.45
N LEU A 284 -8.65 -14.60 -0.17
CA LEU A 284 -7.92 -13.89 -1.22
C LEU A 284 -6.60 -13.30 -0.70
N ILE A 285 -6.61 -12.59 0.43
CA ILE A 285 -5.39 -12.00 1.02
C ILE A 285 -4.41 -13.10 1.43
N VAL A 286 -4.90 -14.20 2.03
CA VAL A 286 -4.07 -15.34 2.43
C VAL A 286 -3.43 -15.99 1.19
N ALA A 287 -4.21 -16.22 0.13
CA ALA A 287 -3.72 -16.80 -1.11
C ALA A 287 -2.68 -15.90 -1.78
N ILE A 288 -2.95 -14.58 -1.90
CA ILE A 288 -2.02 -13.63 -2.51
C ILE A 288 -0.71 -13.57 -1.72
N THR A 289 -0.77 -13.42 -0.39
CA THR A 289 0.45 -13.33 0.42
C THR A 289 1.27 -14.62 0.39
N SER A 290 0.62 -15.78 0.43
CA SER A 290 1.30 -17.08 0.30
C SER A 290 1.95 -17.24 -1.07
N ALA A 291 1.25 -16.86 -2.14
CA ALA A 291 1.78 -16.91 -3.51
C ALA A 291 2.97 -15.96 -3.70
N MET A 292 2.90 -14.74 -3.16
CA MET A 292 4.01 -13.77 -3.23
C MET A 292 5.26 -14.34 -2.57
N VAL A 293 5.15 -14.94 -1.39
CA VAL A 293 6.28 -15.57 -0.70
C VAL A 293 6.83 -16.76 -1.46
N ALA A 294 5.95 -17.61 -2.01
CA ALA A 294 6.36 -18.77 -2.79
C ALA A 294 7.03 -18.41 -4.14
N VAL A 295 6.74 -17.25 -4.70
CA VAL A 295 7.31 -16.80 -5.99
C VAL A 295 8.54 -15.92 -5.80
N SER A 296 8.63 -15.17 -4.70
CA SER A 296 9.71 -14.21 -4.42
C SER A 296 11.14 -14.74 -4.64
N PRO A 297 11.50 -16.00 -4.29
CA PRO A 297 12.84 -16.52 -4.52
C PRO A 297 13.28 -16.51 -5.99
N LEU A 298 12.35 -16.69 -6.94
CA LEU A 298 12.65 -16.69 -8.37
C LEU A 298 13.10 -15.30 -8.84
N GLY A 299 12.44 -14.24 -8.39
CA GLY A 299 12.83 -12.87 -8.73
C GLY A 299 14.19 -12.48 -8.14
N TRP A 300 14.50 -12.95 -6.93
CA TRP A 300 15.84 -12.77 -6.37
C TRP A 300 16.91 -13.57 -7.10
N ALA A 301 16.61 -14.80 -7.50
CA ALA A 301 17.51 -15.62 -8.31
C ALA A 301 17.79 -14.95 -9.66
N ALA A 302 16.78 -14.36 -10.30
CA ALA A 302 16.93 -13.61 -11.54
C ALA A 302 17.84 -12.37 -11.37
N LEU A 303 17.65 -11.62 -10.28
CA LEU A 303 18.49 -10.48 -9.96
C LEU A 303 19.94 -10.91 -9.68
N LEU A 304 20.14 -11.89 -8.82
CA LEU A 304 21.47 -12.38 -8.45
C LEU A 304 22.18 -13.03 -9.64
N GLY A 305 21.46 -13.76 -10.49
CA GLY A 305 22.03 -14.37 -11.69
C GLY A 305 22.54 -13.32 -12.70
N ARG A 306 21.92 -12.14 -12.74
CA ARG A 306 22.41 -11.02 -13.56
C ARG A 306 23.75 -10.48 -13.05
N PHE A 307 23.89 -10.31 -11.74
CA PHE A 307 25.01 -9.58 -11.13
C PHE A 307 26.18 -10.46 -10.67
N VAL A 308 25.94 -11.72 -10.30
CA VAL A 308 26.95 -12.57 -9.67
C VAL A 308 27.60 -13.49 -10.71
N ARG A 309 28.87 -13.19 -11.06
CA ARG A 309 29.76 -14.03 -11.89
C ARG A 309 29.11 -14.56 -13.16
N SER A 310 28.49 -13.67 -13.93
CA SER A 310 27.83 -14.05 -15.17
C SER A 310 28.84 -14.10 -16.32
N HIS A 311 28.96 -15.26 -16.97
CA HIS A 311 29.85 -15.46 -18.13
C HIS A 311 29.04 -15.44 -19.41
N PRO A 312 29.48 -14.70 -20.46
CA PRO A 312 28.82 -14.73 -21.75
C PRO A 312 28.89 -16.14 -22.33
N GLY A 313 27.78 -16.62 -22.88
CA GLY A 313 27.70 -17.94 -23.50
C GLY A 313 26.61 -17.98 -24.56
N HIS A 314 26.66 -19.05 -25.36
CA HIS A 314 25.67 -19.36 -26.38
C HIS A 314 25.21 -20.81 -26.22
N TRP A 315 23.92 -21.05 -26.39
CA TRP A 315 23.31 -22.37 -26.28
C TRP A 315 22.40 -22.64 -27.45
N GLU A 316 22.41 -23.88 -27.93
CA GLU A 316 21.46 -24.31 -28.94
C GLU A 316 20.16 -24.73 -28.28
N ALA A 317 19.07 -24.10 -28.67
CA ALA A 317 17.73 -24.48 -28.25
C ALA A 317 16.87 -24.76 -29.49
N ARG A 318 15.83 -25.58 -29.34
CA ARG A 318 14.83 -25.83 -30.37
C ARG A 318 13.54 -25.11 -30.02
N VAL A 319 12.95 -24.41 -30.97
CA VAL A 319 11.63 -23.80 -30.77
C VAL A 319 10.56 -24.90 -30.71
N VAL A 320 9.86 -25.02 -29.59
CA VAL A 320 8.77 -26.01 -29.39
C VAL A 320 7.42 -25.42 -29.75
N SER A 321 7.15 -24.19 -29.31
CA SER A 321 5.90 -23.49 -29.61
C SER A 321 6.12 -21.98 -29.68
N ILE A 322 5.33 -21.31 -30.49
CA ILE A 322 5.23 -19.85 -30.53
C ILE A 322 3.74 -19.53 -30.45
N ASP A 323 3.35 -18.87 -29.37
CA ASP A 323 1.98 -18.46 -29.15
C ASP A 323 1.79 -17.06 -29.75
N ASN A 324 1.06 -16.97 -30.86
CA ASN A 324 0.76 -15.69 -31.53
C ASN A 324 -0.37 -14.89 -30.86
N ARG A 325 -0.78 -15.28 -29.64
CA ARG A 325 -1.79 -14.53 -28.89
C ARG A 325 -1.07 -13.45 -28.09
N PRO A 326 -1.44 -12.15 -28.23
CA PRO A 326 -0.87 -11.09 -27.40
C PRO A 326 -1.02 -11.48 -25.93
N GLY A 327 0.12 -11.74 -25.29
CA GLY A 327 0.21 -12.55 -24.08
C GLY A 327 -0.06 -11.76 -22.80
N SER A 328 -0.68 -12.44 -21.83
CA SER A 328 -1.15 -11.95 -20.52
C SER A 328 -0.08 -11.41 -19.55
N ARG A 329 1.13 -11.10 -20.02
CA ARG A 329 2.26 -10.57 -19.23
C ARG A 329 3.08 -9.49 -19.95
N GLY A 330 2.50 -8.81 -20.94
CA GLY A 330 3.20 -7.76 -21.70
C GLY A 330 4.27 -8.33 -22.64
N CYS A 331 4.02 -9.51 -23.19
CA CYS A 331 4.84 -10.14 -24.21
C CYS A 331 3.94 -10.51 -25.38
N ASP A 332 4.19 -9.93 -26.55
CA ASP A 332 3.37 -10.18 -27.74
C ASP A 332 3.80 -11.44 -28.50
N LEU A 333 5.01 -11.94 -28.24
CA LEU A 333 5.56 -13.15 -28.87
C LEU A 333 6.15 -14.13 -27.83
N PRO A 334 5.32 -14.74 -26.97
CA PRO A 334 5.75 -15.81 -26.09
C PRO A 334 6.12 -17.07 -26.89
N ALA A 335 7.27 -17.65 -26.61
CA ALA A 335 7.71 -18.91 -27.20
C ALA A 335 8.19 -19.89 -26.13
N THR A 336 8.01 -21.18 -26.37
CA THR A 336 8.62 -22.24 -25.57
C THR A 336 9.81 -22.80 -26.33
N LEU A 337 10.96 -22.83 -25.68
CA LEU A 337 12.22 -23.34 -26.21
C LEU A 337 12.61 -24.60 -25.44
N ALA A 338 13.15 -25.60 -26.13
CA ALA A 338 13.71 -26.81 -25.55
C ALA A 338 15.24 -26.78 -25.63
N MET A 339 15.92 -26.99 -24.50
CA MET A 339 17.38 -27.08 -24.38
C MET A 339 17.72 -28.22 -23.44
N ASP A 340 18.58 -29.15 -23.86
CA ASP A 340 19.04 -30.30 -23.06
C ASP A 340 17.90 -31.11 -22.41
N GLY A 341 16.76 -31.24 -23.09
CA GLY A 341 15.58 -31.97 -22.60
C GLY A 341 14.66 -31.18 -21.66
N TYR A 342 14.94 -29.90 -21.41
CA TYR A 342 14.10 -29.02 -20.60
C TYR A 342 13.39 -27.98 -21.48
N GLU A 343 12.11 -27.78 -21.21
CA GLU A 343 11.30 -26.75 -21.86
C GLU A 343 11.19 -25.50 -20.98
N PHE A 344 11.42 -24.32 -21.57
CA PHE A 344 11.27 -23.05 -20.89
C PHE A 344 10.57 -22.02 -21.78
N GLY A 345 9.70 -21.22 -21.15
CA GLY A 345 9.04 -20.10 -21.81
C GLY A 345 9.95 -18.88 -21.85
N LEU A 346 10.11 -18.27 -23.01
CA LEU A 346 10.85 -17.05 -23.23
C LEU A 346 10.02 -16.05 -24.05
N CYS A 347 10.08 -14.78 -23.69
CA CYS A 347 9.56 -13.73 -24.56
C CYS A 347 10.55 -13.43 -25.69
N LEU A 348 10.17 -13.67 -26.95
CA LEU A 348 11.02 -13.40 -28.12
C LEU A 348 10.97 -11.93 -28.57
N GLU A 349 9.99 -11.16 -28.09
CA GLU A 349 9.81 -9.75 -28.42
C GLU A 349 11.08 -8.93 -28.12
N ASN A 350 11.57 -8.20 -29.12
CA ASN A 350 12.80 -7.40 -29.09
C ASN A 350 14.10 -8.19 -28.77
N ARG A 351 14.10 -9.52 -28.91
CA ARG A 351 15.28 -10.38 -28.68
C ARG A 351 15.72 -11.19 -29.90
N VAL A 352 14.83 -11.35 -30.88
CA VAL A 352 15.17 -12.08 -32.10
C VAL A 352 16.02 -11.19 -33.00
N GLU A 353 17.24 -11.64 -33.31
CA GLU A 353 18.06 -11.08 -34.37
C GLU A 353 17.68 -11.74 -35.70
N GLY A 354 17.17 -10.92 -36.64
CA GLY A 354 16.77 -11.39 -37.97
C GLY A 354 15.31 -11.83 -38.04
N THR A 355 15.06 -12.96 -38.70
CA THR A 355 13.70 -13.47 -38.94
C THR A 355 13.18 -14.24 -37.74
N ILE A 356 11.87 -14.10 -37.46
CA ILE A 356 11.21 -14.84 -36.38
C ILE A 356 11.34 -16.35 -36.65
N PRO A 357 11.91 -17.13 -35.72
CA PRO A 357 12.11 -18.56 -35.92
C PRO A 357 10.75 -19.26 -36.01
N ARG A 358 10.69 -20.36 -36.76
CA ARG A 358 9.51 -21.24 -36.84
C ARG A 358 9.62 -22.35 -35.81
N VAL A 359 8.47 -22.91 -35.42
CA VAL A 359 8.42 -24.10 -34.58
C VAL A 359 9.24 -25.23 -35.22
N GLY A 360 10.06 -25.91 -34.42
CA GLY A 360 10.99 -26.96 -34.82
C GLY A 360 12.38 -26.48 -35.21
N GLN A 361 12.59 -25.18 -35.48
CA GLN A 361 13.90 -24.65 -35.85
C GLN A 361 14.86 -24.59 -34.66
N ALA A 362 16.15 -24.81 -34.94
CA ALA A 362 17.22 -24.59 -33.99
C ALA A 362 17.57 -23.10 -33.94
N VAL A 363 17.67 -22.57 -32.73
CA VAL A 363 18.06 -21.19 -32.43
C VAL A 363 19.27 -21.20 -31.52
N VAL A 364 20.17 -20.24 -31.71
CA VAL A 364 21.27 -19.97 -30.80
C VAL A 364 20.84 -18.85 -29.86
N VAL A 365 20.72 -19.19 -28.59
CA VAL A 365 20.38 -18.27 -27.50
C VAL A 365 21.68 -17.68 -26.96
N HIS A 366 21.84 -16.37 -27.09
CA HIS A 366 22.97 -15.61 -26.55
C HIS A 366 22.57 -14.99 -25.21
N GLY A 367 23.43 -15.14 -24.22
CA GLY A 367 23.14 -14.60 -22.90
C GLY A 367 24.30 -14.74 -21.94
N ARG A 368 23.97 -14.66 -20.64
CA ARG A 368 24.94 -14.80 -19.57
C ARG A 368 24.53 -15.92 -18.62
N ASN A 369 25.43 -16.87 -18.41
CA ASN A 369 25.25 -17.95 -17.46
C ASN A 369 25.75 -17.58 -16.08
N SER A 370 24.94 -17.90 -15.07
CA SER A 370 25.25 -17.75 -13.66
C SER A 370 24.92 -19.04 -12.92
N ALA A 371 25.36 -19.15 -11.66
CA ALA A 371 25.01 -20.28 -10.80
C ALA A 371 23.49 -20.45 -10.59
N PHE A 372 22.71 -19.38 -10.77
CA PHE A 372 21.26 -19.41 -10.58
C PHE A 372 20.49 -19.72 -11.87
N GLY A 373 21.11 -19.54 -13.04
CA GLY A 373 20.42 -19.63 -14.32
C GLY A 373 21.03 -18.76 -15.41
N THR A 374 20.30 -18.65 -16.51
CA THR A 374 20.73 -17.98 -17.73
C THR A 374 19.88 -16.75 -17.98
N VAL A 375 20.51 -15.58 -18.08
CA VAL A 375 19.85 -14.36 -18.57
C VAL A 375 19.96 -14.35 -20.08
N VAL A 376 18.82 -14.35 -20.78
CA VAL A 376 18.79 -14.30 -22.25
C VAL A 376 18.84 -12.87 -22.71
N ASP A 377 19.89 -12.55 -23.47
CA ASP A 377 20.06 -11.23 -24.07
C ASP A 377 19.46 -11.23 -25.48
N ARG A 378 19.80 -12.22 -26.32
CA ARG A 378 19.39 -12.30 -27.73
C ARG A 378 19.16 -13.73 -28.18
N VAL A 379 18.39 -13.89 -29.25
CA VAL A 379 18.11 -15.18 -29.90
C VAL A 379 18.34 -15.00 -31.39
N SER A 380 19.18 -15.85 -31.98
CA SER A 380 19.50 -15.84 -33.41
C SER A 380 19.20 -17.20 -34.03
N LEU A 381 18.89 -17.24 -35.32
CA LEU A 381 18.76 -18.52 -36.02
C LEU A 381 20.12 -19.19 -36.13
N LYS A 382 20.17 -20.52 -35.93
CA LYS A 382 21.37 -21.29 -36.23
C LYS A 382 21.57 -21.28 -37.76
N PRO A 383 22.75 -20.86 -38.26
CA PRO A 383 23.03 -20.76 -39.69
C PRO A 383 22.94 -22.11 -40.41
#